data_AF-A0A9E2XUC6-F1
#
_entry.id   AF-A0A9E2XUC6-F1
#
_cell.length_a   1.000
_cell.length_b   1.000
_cell.length_c   1.000
_cell.angle_alpha   90.00
_cell.angle_beta   90.00
_cell.angle_gamma   90.00
#
_symmetry.space_group_name_H-M   'P 1'
#
loop_
_entity.id
_entity.type
_entity.pdbx_description
1 polymer ?
#
loop_
_entity_poly.entity_id
_entity_poly.type
_entity_poly.pdbx_seq_one_letter_code
_entity_poly.pdbx_strand_id
1 'polypeptide(L)'
;MFELSITERAKVVANCSQRSQRSQRRLSKALPSAFTEHTSIQAASVLTSARAMERRHYVERAFGGLKQAGPAYADPAQRLAEMEEKTEALA
;
A
#
# COMPACT_ATOMS: atom_id res chain seq x y z
N MET A 1 5.16 -0.48 6.54
CA MET A 1 4.05 0.32 7.10
C MET A 1 4.37 1.78 6.85
N PHE A 2 3.41 2.59 6.39
CA PHE A 2 3.61 4.03 6.20
C PHE A 2 2.52 4.81 6.93
N GLU A 3 2.83 6.01 7.43
CA GLU A 3 1.82 6.84 8.12
C GLU A 3 0.87 7.49 7.11
N LEU A 4 -0.43 7.45 7.42
CA LEU A 4 -1.43 8.13 6.58
C LEU A 4 -1.31 9.64 6.75
N SER A 5 -1.57 10.38 5.68
CA SER A 5 -1.72 11.83 5.75
C SER A 5 -2.98 12.24 6.53
N ILE A 6 -3.03 13.51 6.95
CA ILE A 6 -4.20 14.08 7.64
C ILE A 6 -5.47 13.93 6.79
N THR A 7 -5.36 14.15 5.49
CA THR A 7 -6.46 14.03 4.53
C THR A 7 -6.96 12.59 4.40
N GLU A 8 -6.04 11.61 4.35
CA GLU A 8 -6.41 10.20 4.28
C GLU A 8 -7.02 9.70 5.59
N ARG A 9 -6.48 10.13 6.73
CA ARG A 9 -7.07 9.87 8.04
C ARG A 9 -8.51 10.38 8.10
N ALA A 10 -8.78 11.59 7.62
CA ALA A 10 -10.13 12.15 7.61
C ALA A 10 -11.12 11.25 6.85
N LYS A 11 -10.71 10.70 5.71
CA LYS A 11 -11.52 9.74 4.92
C LYS A 11 -11.77 8.43 5.67
N VAL A 12 -10.75 7.90 6.34
CA VAL A 12 -10.88 6.66 7.14
C VAL A 12 -11.85 6.88 8.31
N VAL A 13 -11.70 7.99 9.03
CA VAL A 13 -12.58 8.38 10.14
C VAL A 13 -14.02 8.57 9.66
N ALA A 14 -14.22 9.20 8.50
CA ALA A 14 -15.53 9.39 7.88
C ALA A 14 -16.19 8.05 7.48
N ASN A 15 -15.41 7.04 7.10
CA ASN A 15 -15.92 5.70 6.76
C ASN A 15 -16.22 4.82 7.98
N CYS A 16 -15.68 5.12 9.17
CA CYS A 16 -15.99 4.41 10.41
C CYS A 16 -17.40 4.74 10.98
N SER A 17 -18.32 5.24 10.14
CA SER A 17 -19.45 6.09 10.55
C SER A 17 -20.78 5.41 10.83
N GLN A 18 -20.90 4.09 10.70
CA GLN A 18 -22.07 3.39 11.28
C GLN A 18 -22.10 3.48 12.83
N ARG A 19 -21.01 3.98 13.46
CA ARG A 19 -20.90 4.29 14.89
C ARG A 19 -20.32 5.70 15.17
N SER A 20 -20.17 6.56 14.16
CA SER A 20 -19.35 7.81 14.21
C SER A 20 -19.79 8.82 15.26
N GLN A 21 -21.09 8.97 15.52
CA GLN A 21 -21.55 10.03 16.44
C GLN A 21 -21.18 9.78 17.90
N ARG A 22 -20.95 8.51 18.32
CA ARG A 22 -20.50 8.17 19.69
C ARG A 22 -19.00 7.86 19.80
N SER A 23 -18.28 7.72 18.68
CA SER A 23 -16.92 7.17 18.65
C SER A 23 -15.80 8.16 18.34
N GLN A 24 -16.09 9.43 18.00
CA GLN A 24 -15.03 10.45 17.82
C GLN A 24 -14.10 10.59 19.04
N ARG A 25 -14.63 10.37 20.26
CA ARG A 25 -13.81 10.33 21.50
C ARG A 25 -12.95 9.07 21.67
N ARG A 26 -13.22 7.99 20.92
CA ARG A 26 -12.50 6.71 21.00
C ARG A 26 -11.48 6.51 19.88
N LEU A 27 -11.45 7.41 18.90
CA LEU A 27 -10.46 7.37 17.84
C LEU A 27 -9.15 7.97 18.36
N SER A 28 -8.05 7.25 18.14
CA SER A 28 -6.72 7.73 18.51
C SER A 28 -6.43 9.09 17.85
N LYS A 29 -5.73 9.95 18.59
CA LYS A 29 -5.21 11.22 18.06
C LYS A 29 -4.00 11.02 17.15
N ALA A 30 -3.29 9.90 17.29
CA ALA A 30 -2.16 9.54 16.46
C ALA A 30 -2.61 9.29 15.00
N LEU A 31 -1.73 9.57 14.05
CA LEU A 31 -1.98 9.22 12.66
C LEU A 31 -1.91 7.69 12.52
N PRO A 32 -2.96 7.05 11.98
CA PRO A 32 -2.93 5.63 11.78
C PRO A 32 -1.90 5.28 10.70
N SER A 33 -1.13 4.24 10.94
CA SER A 33 -0.24 3.70 9.92
C SER A 33 -1.01 2.74 9.02
N ALA A 34 -0.82 2.87 7.71
CA ALA A 34 -1.40 1.99 6.71
C ALA A 34 -0.67 0.64 6.70
N PHE A 35 -1.47 -0.42 6.70
CA PHE A 35 -0.99 -1.78 6.59
C PHE A 35 -0.33 -2.03 5.22
N THR A 36 0.88 -2.57 5.25
CA THR A 36 1.58 -3.16 4.10
C THR A 36 1.38 -4.68 4.10
N GLU A 37 1.51 -5.36 2.96
CA GLU A 37 1.37 -6.81 2.72
C GLU A 37 1.14 -7.73 3.96
N HIS A 38 2.15 -7.99 4.80
CA HIS A 38 2.01 -8.91 5.95
C HIS A 38 0.97 -8.47 6.98
N THR A 39 0.75 -7.17 7.11
CA THR A 39 -0.18 -6.61 8.08
C THR A 39 -1.63 -6.56 7.56
N SER A 40 -1.86 -6.55 6.25
CA SER A 40 -3.21 -6.79 5.69
C SER A 40 -3.64 -8.24 5.86
N ILE A 41 -2.67 -9.17 5.82
CA ILE A 41 -2.90 -10.59 6.11
C ILE A 41 -3.33 -10.79 7.56
N GLN A 42 -2.59 -10.19 8.51
CA GLN A 42 -2.94 -10.22 9.93
C GLN A 42 -4.26 -9.51 10.25
N ALA A 43 -4.59 -8.41 9.57
CA ALA A 43 -5.88 -7.76 9.77
C ALA A 43 -7.05 -8.65 9.28
N ALA A 44 -6.86 -9.38 8.19
CA ALA A 44 -7.87 -10.27 7.64
C ALA A 44 -8.10 -11.53 8.49
N SER A 45 -7.12 -12.00 9.27
CA SER A 45 -7.34 -13.12 10.21
C SER A 45 -8.23 -12.71 11.40
N VAL A 46 -8.25 -11.42 11.75
CA VAL A 46 -9.14 -10.86 12.79
C VAL A 46 -10.52 -10.50 12.23
N LEU A 47 -10.58 -10.07 10.96
CA LEU A 47 -11.82 -9.69 10.30
C LEU A 47 -12.45 -10.91 9.59
N THR A 48 -13.30 -11.67 10.30
CA THR A 48 -13.95 -12.90 9.78
C THR A 48 -15.07 -12.68 8.75
N SER A 49 -15.21 -11.47 8.20
CA SER A 49 -16.21 -11.19 7.16
C SER A 49 -15.74 -11.62 5.77
N ALA A 50 -16.64 -12.13 4.92
CA ALA A 50 -16.34 -12.49 3.54
C ALA A 50 -15.64 -11.36 2.74
N ARG A 51 -16.07 -10.11 2.96
CA ARG A 51 -15.48 -8.90 2.36
C ARG A 51 -14.01 -8.69 2.76
N ALA A 52 -13.64 -9.06 3.98
CA ALA A 52 -12.26 -8.91 4.45
C ALA A 52 -11.33 -9.96 3.82
N MET A 53 -11.81 -11.18 3.61
CA MET A 53 -11.07 -12.22 2.89
C MET A 53 -10.81 -11.83 1.43
N GLU A 54 -11.83 -11.33 0.73
CA GLU A 54 -11.69 -10.87 -0.66
C GLU A 54 -10.66 -9.73 -0.77
N ARG A 55 -10.75 -8.74 0.14
CA ARG A 55 -9.80 -7.62 0.19
C ARG A 55 -8.38 -8.08 0.49
N ARG A 56 -8.20 -9.10 1.33
CA ARG A 56 -6.88 -9.70 1.62
C ARG A 56 -6.24 -10.23 0.34
N HIS A 57 -6.95 -11.06 -0.42
CA HIS A 57 -6.43 -11.65 -1.66
C HIS A 57 -6.12 -10.61 -2.72
N TYR A 58 -6.94 -9.56 -2.82
CA TYR A 58 -6.66 -8.43 -3.72
C TYR A 58 -5.32 -7.76 -3.37
N VAL A 59 -5.11 -7.45 -2.08
CA VAL A 59 -3.88 -6.78 -1.62
C VAL A 59 -2.67 -7.70 -1.81
N GLU A 60 -2.76 -8.98 -1.43
CA GLU A 60 -1.68 -9.96 -1.62
C GLU A 60 -1.26 -10.06 -3.10
N ARG A 61 -2.22 -10.15 -4.03
CA ARG A 61 -1.93 -10.24 -5.47
C ARG A 61 -1.31 -8.96 -6.02
N ALA A 62 -1.83 -7.79 -5.63
CA ALA A 62 -1.31 -6.51 -6.09
C ALA A 62 0.14 -6.28 -5.65
N PHE A 63 0.44 -6.54 -4.37
CA PHE A 63 1.81 -6.42 -3.85
C PHE A 63 2.76 -7.49 -4.42
N GLY A 64 2.27 -8.71 -4.64
CA GLY A 64 3.03 -9.76 -5.33
C GLY A 64 3.41 -9.36 -6.76
N GLY A 65 2.47 -8.81 -7.53
CA GLY A 65 2.72 -8.31 -8.89
C GLY A 65 3.72 -7.16 -8.92
N LEU A 66 3.60 -6.20 -7.99
CA LEU A 66 4.55 -5.09 -7.89
C LEU A 66 5.98 -5.56 -7.62
N LYS A 67 6.15 -6.57 -6.75
CA LYS A 67 7.46 -7.16 -6.44
C LYS A 67 8.06 -7.92 -7.62
N GLN A 68 7.24 -8.57 -8.45
CA GLN A 68 7.71 -9.26 -9.65
C GLN A 68 8.06 -8.27 -10.77
N ALA A 69 7.36 -7.14 -10.85
CA ALA A 69 7.62 -6.10 -11.83
C ALA A 69 8.96 -5.38 -11.59
N GLY A 70 9.35 -5.14 -10.34
CA GLY A 70 10.60 -4.44 -10.01
C GLY A 70 11.85 -5.04 -10.69
N PRO A 71 12.15 -6.34 -10.50
CA PRO A 71 13.27 -7.01 -11.16
C PRO A 71 13.14 -7.08 -12.69
N ALA A 72 11.91 -7.11 -13.22
CA ALA A 72 11.66 -7.17 -14.66
C ALA A 72 12.17 -5.93 -15.41
N TYR A 73 12.33 -4.80 -14.73
CA TYR A 73 12.88 -3.56 -15.29
C TYR A 73 14.40 -3.40 -15.06
N ALA A 74 15.05 -4.29 -14.31
CA ALA A 74 16.47 -4.13 -13.97
C ALA A 74 17.41 -4.30 -15.18
N ASP A 75 17.22 -5.38 -15.96
CA ASP A 75 18.00 -5.64 -17.18
C ASP A 75 17.81 -4.56 -18.27
N PRO A 76 16.57 -4.18 -18.65
CA PRO A 76 16.39 -3.11 -19.64
C PRO A 76 16.87 -1.74 -19.14
N ALA A 77 16.76 -1.43 -17.83
CA ALA A 77 17.31 -0.19 -17.28
C ALA A 77 18.84 -0.14 -17.37
N GLN A 78 19.52 -1.26 -17.07
CA GLN A 78 20.97 -1.35 -17.21
C GLN A 78 21.40 -1.17 -18.66
N ARG A 79 20.74 -1.88 -19.59
CA ARG A 79 21.04 -1.77 -21.03
C ARG A 79 20.80 -0.37 -21.58
N LEU A 80 19.80 0.34 -21.06
CA LEU A 80 19.54 1.73 -21.41
C LEU A 80 20.68 2.64 -20.94
N ALA A 81 21.12 2.50 -19.69
CA ALA A 81 22.24 3.28 -19.15
C ALA A 81 23.55 3.05 -19.95
N GLU A 82 23.84 1.81 -20.33
CA GLU A 82 25.01 1.47 -21.17
C GLU A 82 24.94 2.08 -22.58
N MET A 83 23.73 2.27 -23.13
CA MET A 83 23.54 2.93 -24.42
C MET A 83 23.67 4.45 -24.29
N GLU A 84 23.14 5.04 -23.22
CA GLU A 84 23.27 6.46 -22.92
C GLU A 84 24.75 6.85 -22.77
N GLU A 85 25.54 6.09 -21.99
CA GLU A 85 26.97 6.31 -21.81
C GLU A 85 27.76 6.27 -23.14
N LYS A 86 27.49 5.27 -23.99
CA LYS A 86 28.14 5.16 -25.31
C LYS A 86 27.75 6.31 -26.24
N THR A 87 26.52 6.81 -26.13
CA THR A 87 26.05 7.92 -26.95
C THR A 87 26.67 9.24 -26.49
N GLU A 88 26.78 9.45 -25.19
CA GLU A 88 27.47 10.61 -24.60
C GLU A 88 28.97 10.63 -24.93
N ALA A 89 29.62 9.46 -24.98
CA ALA A 89 31.04 9.36 -25.34
C ALA A 89 31.36 9.65 -26.83
N LEU A 90 30.33 9.68 -27.69
CA LEU A 90 30.45 9.98 -29.12
C LEU A 90 30.11 11.43 -29.46
N ALA A 91 29.59 12.20 -28.49
CA ALA A 91 29.25 13.62 -28.61
C ALA A 91 30.42 14.52 -28.18
#